data_AF-A0A9E1YPF5-F1
#
_entry.id   AF-A0A9E1YPF5-F1
#
_cell.length_a   1.000
_cell.length_b   1.000
_cell.length_c   1.000
_cell.angle_alpha   90.00
_cell.angle_beta   90.00
_cell.angle_gamma   90.00
#
_symmetry.space_group_name_H-M   'P 1'
#
loop_
_entity.id
_entity.type
_entity.pdbx_description
1 polymer ?
#
loop_
_entity_poly.entity_id
_entity_poly.type
_entity_poly.pdbx_seq_one_letter_code
_entity_poly.pdbx_strand_id
1 'polypeptide(L)'
;WCAYALSTGEYAAEVDPGEAWTVHEGQLFLNWSDRVREQWLRYNVDHGIAVGRDNWAEVIPQIQDGSVQFSRKAESPWNQVSN
;
A
#
# COMPACT_ATOMS: atom_id res chain seq x y z
N TRP A 1 5.03 -0.98 -2.73
CA TRP A 1 3.57 -0.98 -2.93
C TRP A 1 2.89 -0.92 -1.58
N CYS A 2 1.79 -0.18 -1.48
CA CYS A 2 1.11 0.09 -0.22
C CYS A 2 0.59 -1.22 0.42
N ALA A 3 1.07 -1.54 1.62
CA ALA A 3 0.69 -2.73 2.37
C ALA A 3 -0.80 -2.70 2.73
N TYR A 4 -1.33 -1.54 3.10
CA TYR A 4 -2.77 -1.40 3.35
C TYR A 4 -3.61 -1.69 2.11
N ALA A 5 -3.26 -1.12 0.96
CA ALA A 5 -4.01 -1.31 -0.27
C ALA A 5 -4.02 -2.80 -0.68
N LEU A 6 -2.84 -3.44 -0.62
CA LEU A 6 -2.71 -4.88 -0.82
C LEU A 6 -3.54 -5.70 0.19
N SER A 7 -3.71 -5.24 1.43
CA SER A 7 -4.52 -5.93 2.44
C SER A 7 -6.03 -5.77 2.28
N THR A 8 -6.49 -4.76 1.53
CA THR A 8 -7.93 -4.47 1.33
C THR A 8 -8.45 -4.88 -0.05
N GLY A 9 -7.58 -5.39 -0.94
CA GLY A 9 -7.93 -5.73 -2.32
C GLY A 9 -7.85 -4.55 -3.29
N GLU A 10 -7.37 -3.38 -2.84
CA GLU A 10 -6.96 -2.28 -3.72
C GLU A 10 -5.54 -2.56 -4.20
N TYR A 11 -5.44 -3.20 -5.35
CA TYR A 11 -4.26 -3.91 -5.84
C TYR A 11 -2.94 -3.14 -5.76
N ALA A 12 -2.89 -1.87 -6.17
CA ALA A 12 -1.63 -1.16 -6.33
C ALA A 12 -1.77 0.35 -6.02
N ALA A 13 -0.99 0.84 -5.06
CA ALA A 13 -0.91 2.26 -4.71
C ALA A 13 0.52 2.70 -4.33
N GLU A 14 0.83 3.97 -4.57
CA GLU A 14 2.10 4.61 -4.18
C GLU A 14 2.32 4.54 -2.68
N VAL A 15 3.57 4.76 -2.27
CA VAL A 15 4.01 4.70 -0.88
C VAL A 15 4.81 5.94 -0.51
N ASP A 16 4.87 6.22 0.78
CA ASP A 16 5.74 7.22 1.37
C ASP A 16 6.81 6.53 2.22
N PRO A 17 8.02 6.30 1.68
CA PRO A 17 9.08 5.62 2.42
C PRO A 17 9.74 6.51 3.49
N GLY A 18 9.49 7.82 3.52
CA GLY A 18 10.06 8.71 4.53
C GLY A 18 9.38 8.52 5.89
N GLU A 19 8.05 8.51 5.88
CA GLU A 19 7.24 8.56 7.11
C GLU A 19 6.34 7.33 7.29
N ALA A 20 5.87 6.70 6.20
CA ALA A 20 4.80 5.70 6.25
C ALA A 20 5.30 4.25 6.15
N TRP A 21 6.24 3.87 7.01
CA TRP A 21 6.82 2.51 7.01
C TRP A 21 6.71 1.79 8.36
N THR A 22 6.69 0.46 8.31
CA THR A 22 6.70 -0.42 9.48
C THR A 22 7.64 -1.59 9.21
N VAL A 23 8.47 -1.95 10.20
CA VAL A 23 9.19 -3.22 10.20
C VAL A 23 8.42 -4.22 11.06
N HIS A 24 8.02 -5.35 10.48
CA HIS A 24 7.33 -6.43 11.17
C HIS A 24 7.99 -7.76 10.79
N GLU A 25 8.39 -8.55 11.80
CA GLU A 25 9.10 -9.83 11.60
C GLU A 25 10.32 -9.76 10.64
N GLY A 26 11.07 -8.65 10.69
CA GLY A 26 12.24 -8.44 9.84
C GLY A 26 11.92 -8.05 8.40
N GLN A 27 10.65 -7.81 8.06
CA GLN A 27 10.22 -7.34 6.74
C GLN A 27 9.78 -5.88 6.79
N LEU A 28 10.05 -5.14 5.71
CA LEU A 28 9.66 -3.73 5.56
C LEU A 28 8.31 -3.62 4.82
N PHE A 29 7.35 -2.99 5.46
CA PHE A 29 6.03 -2.68 4.92
C PHE A 29 5.92 -1.18 4.72
N LEU A 30 5.53 -0.76 3.51
CA LEU A 30 5.39 0.64 3.14
C LEU A 30 3.91 0.95 2.92
N ASN A 31 3.49 2.16 3.27
CA ASN A 31 2.10 2.61 3.14
C ASN A 31 2.03 3.96 2.42
N TRP A 32 0.83 4.34 2.00
CA TRP A 32 0.58 5.58 1.25
C TRP A 32 0.92 6.84 2.06
N SER A 33 0.56 6.88 3.34
CA SER A 33 0.78 7.99 4.25
C SER A 33 0.79 7.48 5.68
N ASP A 34 1.24 8.28 6.65
CA ASP A 34 1.24 7.87 8.05
C ASP A 34 -0.19 7.56 8.54
N ARG A 35 -1.20 8.34 8.12
CA ARG A 35 -2.61 8.02 8.41
C ARG A 35 -3.05 6.63 7.90
N VAL A 36 -2.64 6.26 6.69
CA VAL A 36 -2.95 4.93 6.11
C VAL A 36 -2.18 3.83 6.85
N ARG A 37 -0.92 4.09 7.21
CA ARG A 37 -0.12 3.20 8.04
C ARG A 37 -0.79 2.95 9.40
N GLU A 38 -1.25 3.99 10.09
CA GLU A 38 -1.97 3.84 11.35
C GLU A 38 -3.24 3.01 11.18
N GLN A 39 -3.97 3.17 10.07
CA GLN A 39 -5.16 2.39 9.78
C GLN A 39 -4.82 0.91 9.55
N TRP A 40 -3.75 0.63 8.82
CA TRP A 40 -3.23 -0.73 8.64
C TRP A 40 -2.81 -1.37 9.97
N LEU A 41 -2.10 -0.62 10.82
CA LEU A 41 -1.67 -1.07 12.16
C LEU A 41 -2.84 -1.31 13.12
N ARG A 42 -3.93 -0.53 13.00
CA ARG A 42 -5.16 -0.71 13.79
C ARG A 42 -5.95 -1.95 13.37
N TYR A 43 -5.70 -2.46 12.16
CA TYR A 43 -6.29 -3.71 11.69
C TYR A 43 -5.49 -4.92 12.22
N ASN A 44 -5.97 -6.13 11.94
CA ASN A 44 -5.18 -7.33 12.19
C ASN A 44 -4.00 -7.38 11.20
N VAL A 45 -2.82 -6.93 11.66
CA VAL A 45 -1.61 -6.79 10.83
C VAL A 45 -1.19 -8.12 10.21
N ASP A 46 -1.15 -9.20 10.98
CA ASP A 46 -0.75 -10.52 10.46
C ASP A 46 -1.71 -11.02 9.38
N HIS A 47 -3.02 -10.82 9.58
CA HIS A 47 -4.02 -11.10 8.56
C HIS A 47 -3.84 -10.22 7.32
N GLY A 48 -3.59 -8.93 7.51
CA GLY A 48 -3.35 -7.99 6.41
C GLY A 48 -2.09 -8.32 5.61
N ILE A 49 -1.04 -8.83 6.27
CA ILE A 49 0.17 -9.34 5.61
C ILE A 49 -0.15 -10.59 4.81
N ALA A 50 -0.91 -11.54 5.36
CA ALA A 50 -1.29 -12.76 4.64
C ALA A 50 -2.10 -12.44 3.37
N VAL A 51 -3.17 -11.64 3.50
CA VAL A 51 -3.98 -11.18 2.36
C VAL A 51 -3.13 -10.38 1.37
N GLY A 52 -2.26 -9.50 1.86
CA GLY A 52 -1.38 -8.71 1.01
C GLY A 52 -0.39 -9.55 0.21
N ARG A 53 0.09 -10.68 0.75
CA ARG A 53 0.97 -11.63 0.02
C ARG A 53 0.21 -12.36 -1.08
N ASP A 54 -1.02 -12.78 -0.82
CA ASP A 54 -1.85 -13.44 -1.83
C ASP A 54 -2.17 -12.47 -2.97
N ASN A 55 -2.59 -11.25 -2.64
CA ASN A 55 -2.86 -10.20 -3.64
C ASN A 55 -1.58 -9.78 -4.38
N TRP A 56 -0.43 -9.76 -3.71
CA TRP A 56 0.85 -9.44 -4.36
C TRP A 56 1.17 -10.37 -5.53
N ALA A 57 0.84 -11.66 -5.42
CA ALA A 57 1.05 -12.63 -6.49
C ALA A 57 0.23 -12.31 -7.76
N GLU A 58 -0.95 -11.70 -7.60
CA GLU A 58 -1.81 -11.25 -8.70
C GLU A 58 -1.35 -9.92 -9.31
N VAL A 59 -0.80 -9.02 -8.48
CA VAL A 59 -0.47 -7.65 -8.87
C VAL A 59 0.92 -7.52 -9.50
N ILE A 60 1.90 -8.31 -9.06
CA ILE A 60 3.27 -8.22 -9.59
C ILE A 60 3.37 -8.42 -11.12
N PRO A 61 2.65 -9.34 -11.77
CA PRO A 61 2.70 -9.46 -13.23
C PRO A 61 2.11 -8.25 -13.93
N GLN A 62 1.01 -7.68 -13.39
CA GLN A 62 0.35 -6.50 -13.94
C GLN A 62 1.22 -5.23 -13.83
N ILE A 63 2.04 -5.15 -12.77
CA ILE A 63 3.06 -4.10 -12.65
C ILE A 63 4.14 -4.27 -13.72
N GLN A 64 4.57 -5.51 -13.97
CA GLN A 64 5.64 -5.84 -14.92
C GLN A 64 5.23 -5.61 -16.38
N ASP A 65 3.96 -5.89 -16.72
CA ASP A 65 3.43 -5.69 -18.08
C ASP A 65 2.78 -4.30 -18.28
N GLY A 66 2.62 -3.52 -17.21
CA GLY A 66 2.07 -2.17 -17.24
C GLY A 66 0.54 -2.09 -17.31
N SER A 67 -0.17 -3.21 -17.13
CA SER A 67 -1.65 -3.25 -17.14
C SER A 67 -2.29 -2.82 -15.82
N VAL A 68 -1.53 -2.79 -14.73
CA VAL A 68 -2.07 -2.53 -13.38
C VAL A 68 -2.77 -1.17 -13.30
N GLN A 69 -3.98 -1.17 -12.74
CA GLN A 69 -4.63 0.07 -12.32
C GLN A 69 -3.98 0.52 -11.00
N PHE A 70 -3.38 1.69 -11.04
CA PHE A 70 -2.51 2.18 -9.97
C PHE A 70 -2.96 3.54 -9.45
N SER A 71 -3.17 3.64 -8.14
CA SER A 71 -3.39 4.93 -7.50
C SER A 71 -2.06 5.68 -7.37
N ARG A 72 -1.96 6.86 -8.02
CA ARG A 72 -0.82 7.78 -7.91
C ARG A 72 -1.10 8.91 -6.94
N LYS A 73 -0.13 9.30 -6.12
CA LYS A 73 -0.26 10.47 -5.23
C LYS A 73 -0.54 11.72 -6.04
N ALA A 74 0.10 11.90 -7.19
CA ALA A 74 -0.11 13.07 -8.05
C ALA A 74 -1.56 13.22 -8.52
N GLU A 75 -2.28 12.11 -8.69
CA GLU A 75 -3.65 12.05 -9.21
C GLU A 75 -4.69 12.04 -8.06
N SER A 76 -4.24 11.90 -6.81
CA SER A 76 -5.13 11.85 -5.66
C SER A 76 -5.73 13.23 -5.37
N PRO A 77 -7.07 13.36 -5.31
CA PRO A 77 -7.71 14.63 -4.99
C PRO A 77 -7.31 15.15 -3.60
N TRP A 78 -6.83 14.28 -2.71
CA TRP A 78 -6.36 14.64 -1.37
C TRP A 78 -5.00 15.36 -1.35
N ASN A 79 -4.21 15.28 -2.43
CA ASN A 79 -2.92 15.96 -2.54
C ASN A 79 -3.00 17.27 -3.37
N GLN A 80 -4.14 17.55 -4.00
CA GLN A 80 -4.37 18.73 -4.86
C GLN A 80 -5.02 19.91 -4.09
N VAL A 81 -5.47 19.68 -2.85
CA VAL A 81 -6.04 20.70 -1.96
C VAL A 81 -5.02 21.06 -0.89
N SER A 82 -4.00 21.81 -1.29
CA SER A 82 -3.09 22.52 -0.38
C SER A 82 -2.64 23.82 -1.05
N ASN A 83 -3.56 24.78 -1.13
CA ASN A 83 -3.27 26.20 -1.36
C ASN A 83 -3.91 27.00 -0.22
#